data_AF-A0A838U1J7-F1
#
_entry.id   AF-A0A838U1J7-F1
#
_cell.length_a   1.000
_cell.length_b   1.000
_cell.length_c   1.000
_cell.angle_alpha   90.00
_cell.angle_beta   90.00
_cell.angle_gamma   90.00
#
_symmetry.space_group_name_H-M   'P 1'
#
loop_
_entity.id
_entity.type
_entity.pdbx_description
1 polymer ?
#
loop_
_entity_poly.entity_id
_entity_poly.type
_entity_poly.pdbx_seq_one_letter_code
_entity_poly.pdbx_strand_id
1 'polypeptide(L)'
;MIPPSFIADGMLGKIAKKLRIFGFDTEYLANTDDETIIKMCLYTKKTILTKDRELYKRALKENLPCLLITLENELDTLITILKEYNISHIFPIPNKNTRCTLCMGDWKQL
;
A
#
# COMPACT_ATOMS: atom_id res chain seq x y z
N MET A 1 0.98 -18.53 -2.68
CA MET A 1 0.59 -17.33 -1.92
C MET A 1 0.35 -16.21 -2.90
N ILE A 2 -0.76 -15.49 -2.79
CA ILE A 2 -1.01 -14.27 -3.57
C ILE A 2 -0.14 -13.16 -2.96
N PRO A 3 0.65 -12.41 -3.74
CA PRO A 3 1.45 -11.32 -3.20
C PRO A 3 0.54 -10.25 -2.58
N PRO A 4 0.97 -9.60 -1.48
CA PRO A 4 0.15 -8.61 -0.81
C PRO A 4 -0.12 -7.40 -1.73
N SER A 5 -1.28 -6.80 -1.50
CA SER A 5 -1.78 -5.67 -2.27
C SER A 5 -2.33 -4.61 -1.33
N PHE A 6 -2.17 -3.34 -1.70
CA PHE A 6 -2.30 -2.22 -0.78
C PHE A 6 -3.15 -1.10 -1.37
N ILE A 7 -3.84 -0.37 -0.50
CA ILE A 7 -4.39 0.95 -0.75
C ILE A 7 -3.68 1.91 0.19
N ALA A 8 -2.95 2.88 -0.34
CA ALA A 8 -2.29 3.93 0.43
C ALA A 8 -3.09 5.23 0.31
N ASP A 9 -3.42 5.83 1.45
CA ASP A 9 -4.04 7.15 1.50
C ASP A 9 -3.09 8.27 1.06
N GLY A 10 -3.59 9.51 1.07
CA GLY A 10 -2.83 10.70 0.68
C GLY A 10 -1.54 10.94 1.49
N MET A 11 -1.45 10.42 2.72
CA MET A 11 -0.30 10.61 3.61
C MET A 11 0.90 9.73 3.24
N LEU A 12 0.67 8.65 2.49
CA LEU A 12 1.66 7.60 2.23
C LEU A 12 2.16 7.57 0.78
N GLY A 13 2.11 8.70 0.05
CA GLY A 13 2.50 8.75 -1.37
C GLY A 13 3.92 8.28 -1.68
N LYS A 14 4.91 8.56 -0.82
CA LYS A 14 6.29 8.07 -1.02
C LYS A 14 6.39 6.55 -0.81
N ILE A 15 5.68 6.03 0.20
CA ILE A 15 5.59 4.60 0.49
C ILE A 15 4.93 3.88 -0.69
N ALA A 16 3.81 4.41 -1.19
CA ALA A 16 3.10 3.85 -2.33
C ALA A 16 3.98 3.71 -3.57
N LYS A 17 4.79 4.73 -3.89
CA LYS A 17 5.74 4.68 -5.00
C LYS A 17 6.79 3.59 -4.81
N LYS A 18 7.35 3.44 -3.60
CA LYS A 18 8.36 2.41 -3.31
C LYS A 18 7.78 1.00 -3.37
N LEU A 19 6.58 0.80 -2.83
CA LEU A 19 5.87 -0.48 -2.94
C LEU A 19 5.62 -0.87 -4.40
N ARG A 20 5.23 0.09 -5.26
CA ARG A 20 5.11 -0.14 -6.72
C ARG A 20 6.45 -0.52 -7.37
N ILE A 21 7.54 0.16 -6.99
CA ILE A 21 8.89 -0.17 -7.49
C ILE A 21 9.28 -1.61 -7.12
N PHE A 22 8.96 -2.02 -5.89
CA PHE A 22 9.19 -3.38 -5.40
C PHE A 22 8.25 -4.43 -6.03
N GLY A 23 7.23 -3.97 -6.76
CA GLY A 23 6.33 -4.81 -7.54
C GLY A 23 5.01 -5.16 -6.88
N PHE A 24 4.71 -4.53 -5.74
CA PHE A 24 3.43 -4.70 -5.06
C PHE A 24 2.33 -3.95 -5.79
N ASP A 25 1.14 -4.55 -5.83
CA ASP A 25 -0.07 -3.85 -6.18
C ASP A 25 -0.35 -2.80 -5.12
N THR A 26 -0.28 -1.53 -5.48
CA THR A 26 -0.47 -0.45 -4.52
C THR A 26 -1.22 0.68 -5.16
N GLU A 27 -2.48 0.82 -4.79
CA GLU A 27 -3.31 1.94 -5.17
C GLU A 27 -2.96 3.14 -4.30
N TYR A 28 -2.88 4.32 -4.88
CA TYR A 28 -2.55 5.55 -4.16
C TYR A 28 -3.68 6.54 -4.35
N LEU A 29 -4.33 6.91 -3.24
CA LEU A 29 -5.54 7.71 -3.21
C LEU A 29 -5.23 9.04 -2.55
N ALA A 30 -4.70 9.97 -3.35
CA ALA A 30 -4.13 11.23 -2.86
C ALA A 30 -5.15 12.18 -2.22
N ASN A 31 -6.36 12.22 -2.77
CA ASN A 31 -7.41 13.17 -2.38
C ASN A 31 -8.78 12.48 -2.43
N THR A 32 -8.88 11.41 -1.65
CA THR A 32 -10.06 10.55 -1.60
C THR A 32 -10.53 10.47 -0.16
N ASP A 33 -11.83 10.60 0.05
CA ASP A 33 -12.42 10.52 1.37
C ASP A 33 -12.39 9.08 1.91
N ASP A 34 -12.36 8.96 3.23
CA ASP A 34 -12.37 7.69 3.95
C ASP A 34 -13.46 6.71 3.52
N GLU A 35 -14.66 7.20 3.19
CA GLU A 35 -15.79 6.35 2.82
C GLU A 35 -15.52 5.67 1.47
N THR A 36 -14.95 6.41 0.53
CA THR A 36 -14.48 5.86 -0.74
C THR A 36 -13.33 4.87 -0.56
N ILE A 37 -12.36 5.15 0.33
CA ILE A 37 -11.26 4.22 0.64
C ILE A 37 -11.81 2.89 1.20
N ILE A 38 -12.75 2.96 2.14
CA ILE A 38 -13.40 1.78 2.75
C ILE A 38 -14.14 0.97 1.68
N LYS A 39 -14.94 1.61 0.82
CA LYS A 39 -15.65 0.94 -0.28
C LYS A 39 -14.70 0.24 -1.25
N MET A 40 -13.60 0.89 -1.61
CA MET A 40 -12.58 0.29 -2.45
C MET A 40 -11.93 -0.92 -1.79
N CYS A 41 -11.60 -0.84 -0.50
CA CYS A 41 -11.07 -1.96 0.25
C CYS A 41 -12.06 -3.13 0.32
N LEU A 42 -13.35 -2.86 0.54
CA LEU A 42 -14.41 -3.88 0.52
C LEU A 42 -14.48 -4.63 -0.82
N TYR A 43 -14.35 -3.90 -1.93
CA TYR A 43 -14.41 -4.47 -3.29
C TYR A 43 -13.12 -5.22 -3.68
N THR A 44 -11.97 -4.62 -3.42
CA THR A 44 -10.66 -5.12 -3.89
C THR A 44 -9.99 -6.09 -2.91
N LYS A 45 -10.39 -6.09 -1.64
CA LYS A 45 -9.76 -6.83 -0.53
C LYS A 45 -8.28 -6.49 -0.30
N LYS A 46 -7.81 -5.34 -0.80
CA LYS A 46 -6.45 -4.82 -0.54
C LYS A 46 -6.35 -4.28 0.89
N THR A 47 -5.16 -4.33 1.47
CA THR A 47 -4.94 -3.75 2.80
C THR A 47 -4.83 -2.23 2.72
N ILE A 48 -5.59 -1.52 3.56
CA ILE A 48 -5.42 -0.08 3.76
C ILE A 48 -4.13 0.19 4.56
N LEU A 49 -3.29 1.06 4.04
CA LEU A 49 -2.16 1.66 4.75
C LEU A 49 -2.52 3.12 5.02
N THR A 50 -2.45 3.54 6.28
CA THR A 50 -2.81 4.91 6.67
C THR A 50 -2.02 5.37 7.90
N LYS A 51 -1.76 6.68 8.01
CA LYS A 51 -1.34 7.32 9.27
C LYS A 51 -2.54 7.90 10.05
N ASP A 52 -3.71 7.96 9.43
CA ASP A 52 -4.94 8.48 10.01
C ASP A 52 -5.57 7.45 10.96
N ARG A 53 -5.65 7.82 12.24
CA ARG A 53 -6.22 6.96 13.29
C ARG A 53 -7.72 6.80 13.14
N GLU A 54 -8.43 7.78 12.58
CA GLU A 54 -9.87 7.71 12.41
C GLU A 54 -10.23 6.77 11.27
N LEU A 55 -9.55 6.88 10.12
CA LEU A 55 -9.68 5.92 9.03
C LEU A 55 -9.37 4.49 9.50
N TYR A 56 -8.28 4.31 10.26
CA TYR A 56 -7.94 3.00 10.84
C TYR A 56 -9.06 2.44 11.73
N LYS A 57 -9.61 3.24 12.65
CA LYS A 57 -10.72 2.80 13.51
C LYS A 57 -11.96 2.43 12.69
N ARG A 58 -12.28 3.20 11.65
CA ARG A 58 -13.41 2.89 10.76
C ARG A 58 -13.18 1.58 10.02
N ALA A 59 -11.99 1.36 9.46
CA ALA A 59 -11.63 0.11 8.79
C ALA A 59 -11.75 -1.10 9.73
N LEU A 60 -11.31 -0.98 10.99
CA LEU A 60 -11.48 -2.04 11.99
C LEU A 60 -12.94 -2.35 12.30
N LYS A 61 -13.81 -1.33 12.42
CA LYS A 61 -15.25 -1.52 12.64
C LYS A 61 -15.90 -2.31 11.50
N GLU A 62 -15.43 -2.09 10.29
CA GLU A 62 -15.87 -2.80 9.07
C GLU A 62 -15.15 -4.15 8.84
N ASN A 63 -14.29 -4.59 9.78
CA ASN A 63 -13.48 -5.82 9.68
C ASN A 63 -12.59 -5.86 8.42
N LEU A 64 -12.05 -4.70 8.02
CA LEU A 64 -11.19 -4.58 6.85
C LEU A 64 -9.71 -4.77 7.19
N PRO A 65 -8.91 -5.33 6.27
CA PRO A 65 -7.47 -5.39 6.43
C PRO A 65 -6.90 -3.97 6.42
N CYS A 66 -6.35 -3.53 7.55
CA CYS A 66 -5.79 -2.19 7.70
C CYS A 66 -4.56 -2.22 8.59
N LEU A 67 -3.51 -1.49 8.18
CA LEU A 67 -2.29 -1.30 8.96
C LEU A 67 -2.12 0.19 9.27
N LEU A 68 -2.13 0.51 10.57
CA LEU A 68 -1.83 1.86 11.04
C LEU A 68 -0.31 2.07 11.07
N ILE A 69 0.16 3.06 10.31
CA ILE A 69 1.55 3.49 10.31
C ILE A 69 1.75 4.55 11.39
N THR A 70 2.59 4.24 12.38
CA THR A 70 2.90 5.15 13.49
C THR A 70 4.28 5.82 13.37
N LEU A 71 5.12 5.32 12.46
CA LEU A 71 6.48 5.80 12.28
C LEU A 71 6.55 6.98 11.31
N GLU A 72 7.41 7.94 11.62
CA GLU A 72 7.64 9.09 10.75
C GLU A 72 8.68 8.82 9.66
N ASN A 73 9.67 7.96 9.97
CA ASN A 73 10.70 7.61 9.02
C ASN A 73 10.17 6.67 7.92
N GLU A 74 10.48 7.00 6.68
CA GLU A 74 10.03 6.26 5.50
C GLU A 74 10.61 4.84 5.41
N LEU A 75 11.90 4.66 5.74
CA LEU A 75 12.57 3.37 5.70
C LEU A 75 12.01 2.44 6.77
N ASP A 76 11.85 2.94 8.00
CA ASP A 76 11.30 2.14 9.10
C ASP A 76 9.83 1.76 8.85
N THR A 77 9.06 2.66 8.22
CA THR A 77 7.70 2.39 7.75
C THR A 77 7.68 1.23 6.75
N LEU A 78 8.55 1.26 5.74
CA LEU A 78 8.64 0.18 4.75
C LEU A 78 9.05 -1.13 5.41
N ILE A 79 10.07 -1.13 6.27
CA ILE A 79 10.51 -2.34 6.98
C ILE A 79 9.37 -2.92 7.80
N THR A 80 8.60 -2.09 8.50
CA THR A 80 7.42 -2.52 9.26
C THR A 80 6.39 -3.19 8.34
N ILE A 81 6.01 -2.54 7.23
CA ILE A 81 5.07 -3.12 6.27
C ILE A 81 5.57 -4.47 5.75
N LEU A 82 6.84 -4.56 5.31
CA LEU A 82 7.39 -5.80 4.78
C LEU A 82 7.38 -6.93 5.83
N LYS A 83 7.69 -6.61 7.09
CA LYS A 83 7.65 -7.58 8.21
C LYS A 83 6.25 -8.08 8.51
N GLU A 84 5.27 -7.18 8.59
CA GLU A 84 3.85 -7.53 8.84
C GLU A 84 3.31 -8.50 7.78
N TYR A 85 3.82 -8.40 6.54
CA TYR A 85 3.44 -9.27 5.43
C TYR A 85 4.41 -10.44 5.18
N ASN A 86 5.32 -10.72 6.12
CA ASN A 86 6.31 -11.81 6.03
C ASN A 86 7.16 -11.78 4.75
N ILE A 87 7.53 -10.58 4.29
CA ILE A 87 8.33 -10.37 3.09
C ILE A 87 9.79 -10.26 3.49
N SER A 88 10.55 -11.34 3.28
CA SER A 88 11.98 -11.41 3.63
C SER A 88 12.91 -10.85 2.55
N HIS A 89 12.46 -10.82 1.29
CA HIS A 89 13.27 -10.39 0.17
C HIS A 89 12.47 -9.51 -0.79
N ILE A 90 13.07 -8.39 -1.17
CA ILE A 90 12.64 -7.54 -2.27
C ILE A 90 13.77 -7.53 -3.31
N PHE A 91 13.41 -7.43 -4.58
CA PHE A 91 14.41 -7.25 -5.63
C PHE A 91 14.80 -5.76 -5.67
N PRO A 92 16.06 -5.41 -5.39
CA PRO A 92 16.47 -4.01 -5.24
C PRO A 92 16.63 -3.25 -6.56
N ILE A 93 16.51 -3.94 -7.70
CA ILE A 93 16.65 -3.38 -9.04
C ILE A 93 15.32 -3.54 -9.79
N PRO A 94 14.88 -2.53 -10.58
CA PRO A 94 13.74 -2.67 -11.46
C PRO A 94 13.82 -3.96 -12.27
N ASN A 95 12.76 -4.75 -12.23
CA ASN A 95 12.70 -6.04 -12.90
C ASN A 95 11.29 -6.26 -13.47
N LYS A 96 11.03 -7.44 -14.02
CA LYS A 96 9.72 -7.79 -14.59
C LYS A 96 8.53 -7.63 -13.63
N ASN A 97 8.77 -7.57 -12.32
CA ASN A 97 7.74 -7.39 -11.30
C ASN A 97 7.52 -5.90 -10.96
N THR A 98 8.42 -4.99 -11.35
CA THR A 98 8.31 -3.56 -11.05
C THR A 98 7.10 -2.94 -11.74
N ARG A 99 6.33 -2.16 -10.98
CA ARG A 99 5.16 -1.45 -11.48
C ARG A 99 5.45 0.04 -11.67
N CYS A 100 4.86 0.63 -12.71
CA CYS A 100 4.93 2.05 -12.98
C CYS A 100 4.42 2.85 -11.76
N THR A 101 5.22 3.82 -11.31
CA THR A 101 4.86 4.65 -10.15
C THR A 101 3.72 5.62 -10.44
N LEU A 102 3.40 5.87 -11.72
CA LEU A 102 2.30 6.74 -12.16
C LEU A 102 0.98 5.96 -12.34
N CYS A 103 1.00 4.86 -13.09
CA CYS A 103 -0.21 4.15 -13.50
C CYS A 103 -0.36 2.72 -12.94
N MET A 104 0.60 2.22 -12.16
CA MET A 104 0.63 0.83 -11.65
C MET A 104 0.76 -0.25 -12.73
N GLY A 105 0.87 0.10 -14.01
CA GLY A 105 1.08 -0.84 -15.11
C GLY A 105 2.45 -1.53 -15.06
N ASP A 106 2.54 -2.69 -15.69
CA ASP A 106 3.78 -3.45 -15.81
C ASP A 106 4.81 -2.70 -16.65
N TRP A 107 6.08 -2.77 -16.25
CA TRP A 107 7.21 -2.13 -16.96
C TRP A 107 7.52 -2.70 -18.36
N LYS A 108 6.68 -3.58 -18.91
CA LYS A 108 6.88 -4.28 -20.19
C LYS A 108 6.45 -3.49 -21.45
N GLN A 109 6.31 -2.17 -21.36
CA GLN A 109 5.95 -1.33 -22.51
C GLN A 109 6.84 -0.09 -22.62
N LEU A 110 8.13 -0.31 -22.85
CA LEU A 110 9.03 0.60 -23.57
C LEU A 110 9.95 -0.22 -24.46
#